data_AF-A0A2N2DLC2-F1
#
_entry.id   AF-A0A2N2DLC2-F1
#
_cell.length_a   1.000
_cell.length_b   1.000
_cell.length_c   1.000
_cell.angle_alpha   90.00
_cell.angle_beta   90.00
_cell.angle_gamma   90.00
#
_symmetry.space_group_name_H-M   'P 1'
#
loop_
_entity.id
_entity.type
_entity.pdbx_description
1 polymer ?
#
loop_
_entity_poly.entity_id
_entity_poly.type
_entity_poly.pdbx_seq_one_letter_code
_entity_poly.pdbx_strand_id
1 'polypeptide(L)'
;MVIRPRIKNVLCDERGSQALEFTALLPLVVFIILFLVQGAIAAYTMVVASATARDGARYYSVGHSSSEVKSMVSNELAGIPLKDFKCGKNDEEVWVELTVAVPVFDIPVLQDFDVELQPIKVTMPNTET
;
A
#
# COMPACT_ATOMS: atom_id res chain seq x y z
N MET A 1 -59.27 -12.32 42.38
CA MET A 1 -57.81 -12.58 42.35
C MET A 1 -57.27 -11.98 41.07
N VAL A 2 -56.58 -10.83 41.12
CA VAL A 2 -56.17 -10.07 39.93
C VAL A 2 -54.66 -10.19 39.77
N ILE A 3 -54.22 -10.81 38.68
CA ILE A 3 -52.81 -10.99 38.32
C ILE A 3 -52.35 -9.71 37.61
N ARG A 4 -51.43 -8.95 38.22
CA ARG A 4 -50.77 -7.80 37.56
C ARG A 4 -49.47 -8.27 36.90
N PRO A 5 -49.20 -7.91 35.63
CA PRO A 5 -47.92 -8.24 35.01
C PRO A 5 -46.83 -7.27 35.49
N ARG A 6 -45.80 -7.81 36.15
CA ARG A 6 -44.53 -7.12 36.44
C ARG A 6 -43.67 -7.16 35.18
N ILE A 7 -43.92 -6.27 34.22
CA ILE A 7 -43.01 -6.06 33.08
C ILE A 7 -42.85 -4.57 32.82
N LYS A 8 -42.26 -3.87 33.79
CA LYS A 8 -41.67 -2.55 33.59
C LYS A 8 -40.50 -2.51 34.54
N ASN A 9 -39.27 -2.60 34.00
CA ASN A 9 -38.03 -2.09 34.61
C ASN A 9 -36.74 -2.60 33.90
N VAL A 10 -36.82 -3.39 32.83
CA VAL A 10 -35.62 -3.78 32.05
C VAL A 10 -35.22 -2.71 31.00
N LEU A 11 -36.07 -1.71 30.74
CA LEU A 11 -35.84 -0.66 29.73
C LEU A 11 -35.10 0.59 30.27
N CYS A 12 -34.73 0.63 31.54
CA CYS A 12 -34.04 1.78 32.16
C CYS A 12 -32.74 1.32 32.87
N ASP A 13 -31.92 0.52 32.18
CA ASP A 13 -30.57 0.22 32.66
C ASP A 13 -29.57 1.14 31.94
N GLU A 14 -29.18 2.23 32.60
CA GLU A 14 -28.25 3.23 32.06
C GLU A 14 -26.85 2.65 31.78
N ARG A 15 -26.53 1.50 32.39
CA ARG A 15 -25.25 0.78 32.21
C ARG A 15 -25.10 0.22 30.79
N GLY A 16 -26.20 -0.07 30.10
CA GLY A 16 -26.18 -0.53 28.71
C GLY A 16 -26.02 0.60 27.68
N SER A 17 -26.44 1.82 28.03
CA SER A 17 -26.34 2.99 27.14
C SER A 17 -24.89 3.39 26.86
N GLN A 18 -24.05 3.38 27.90
CA GLN A 18 -22.65 3.77 27.79
C GLN A 18 -21.83 2.76 26.96
N ALA A 19 -22.16 1.46 27.07
CA ALA A 19 -21.56 0.42 26.24
C ALA A 19 -22.01 0.50 24.78
N LEU A 20 -23.27 0.86 24.53
CA LEU A 20 -23.82 1.02 23.18
C LEU A 20 -23.21 2.23 22.45
N GLU A 21 -23.02 3.34 23.15
CA GLU A 21 -22.39 4.55 22.62
C GLU A 21 -20.93 4.32 22.21
N PHE A 22 -20.18 3.57 23.02
CA PHE A 22 -18.81 3.16 22.69
C PHE A 22 -18.76 2.18 21.50
N THR A 23 -19.71 1.25 21.42
CA THR A 23 -19.80 0.28 20.31
C THR A 23 -20.11 0.96 18.99
N ALA A 24 -20.88 2.05 19.01
CA ALA A 24 -21.14 2.88 17.82
C ALA A 24 -19.89 3.63 17.32
N LEU A 25 -18.95 3.97 18.21
CA LEU A 25 -17.69 4.64 17.86
C LEU A 25 -16.59 3.67 17.39
N LEU A 26 -16.63 2.42 17.86
CA LEU A 26 -15.66 1.39 17.48
C LEU A 26 -15.42 1.26 15.96
N PRO A 27 -16.44 1.19 15.08
CA PRO A 27 -16.20 1.10 13.64
C PRO A 27 -15.48 2.33 13.09
N LEU A 28 -15.78 3.54 13.59
CA LEU A 28 -15.07 4.76 13.20
C LEU A 28 -13.57 4.66 13.55
N VAL A 29 -13.25 4.19 14.75
CA VAL A 29 -11.85 4.00 15.19
C VAL A 29 -11.15 2.97 14.31
N VAL A 30 -11.81 1.86 13.97
CA VAL A 30 -11.27 0.85 13.06
C VAL A 30 -10.99 1.45 11.68
N PHE A 31 -11.91 2.25 11.13
CA PHE A 31 -11.68 2.94 9.85
C PHE A 31 -10.48 3.89 9.89
N ILE A 32 -10.31 4.65 10.97
CA ILE A 32 -9.15 5.54 11.14
C ILE A 32 -7.86 4.73 11.16
N ILE A 33 -7.82 3.63 11.92
CA ILE A 33 -6.64 2.76 11.98
C ILE A 33 -6.33 2.17 10.60
N LEU A 34 -7.34 1.67 9.89
CA LEU A 34 -7.15 1.14 8.54
C LEU A 34 -6.61 2.21 7.59
N PHE A 35 -7.12 3.44 7.66
CA PHE A 35 -6.62 4.56 6.85
C PHE A 35 -5.16 4.89 7.16
N LEU A 36 -4.76 4.90 8.44
CA LEU A 36 -3.38 5.12 8.85
C LEU A 36 -2.44 4.01 8.37
N VAL A 37 -2.88 2.75 8.48
CA VAL A 37 -2.13 1.60 7.97
C VAL A 37 -1.97 1.69 6.45
N GLN A 38 -3.02 2.06 5.72
CA GLN A 38 -2.95 2.28 4.27
C GLN A 38 -1.96 3.37 3.89
N GLY A 39 -1.95 4.50 4.62
CA GLY A 39 -0.95 5.56 4.42
C GLY A 39 0.48 5.07 4.66
N ALA A 40 0.69 4.24 5.68
CA ALA A 40 2.01 3.66 5.96
C ALA A 40 2.46 2.70 4.84
N ILE A 41 1.57 1.85 4.33
CA ILE A 41 1.86 0.93 3.22
C ILE A 41 2.22 1.71 1.94
N ALA A 42 1.49 2.79 1.63
CA ALA A 42 1.79 3.65 0.49
C ALA A 42 3.19 4.30 0.60
N ALA A 43 3.51 4.86 1.77
CA ALA A 43 4.82 5.46 2.02
C ALA A 43 5.95 4.42 1.94
N TYR A 44 5.75 3.24 2.51
CA TYR A 44 6.68 2.12 2.41
C TYR A 44 6.94 1.72 0.96
N THR A 45 5.87 1.59 0.16
CA THR A 45 5.94 1.25 -1.27
C THR A 45 6.79 2.27 -2.04
N MET A 46 6.59 3.57 -1.80
CA MET A 46 7.41 4.62 -2.44
C MET A 46 8.88 4.51 -2.09
N VAL A 47 9.20 4.29 -0.81
CA VAL A 47 10.59 4.18 -0.34
C VAL A 47 11.26 2.97 -0.99
N VAL A 48 10.63 1.79 -0.94
CA VAL A 48 11.17 0.56 -1.54
C VAL A 48 11.33 0.72 -3.04
N ALA A 49 10.30 1.17 -3.76
CA ALA A 49 10.38 1.34 -5.21
C ALA A 49 11.46 2.36 -5.62
N SER A 50 11.67 3.42 -4.84
CA SER A 50 12.75 4.38 -5.09
C SER A 50 14.16 3.79 -4.86
N ALA A 51 14.31 2.92 -3.87
CA ALA A 51 15.56 2.21 -3.61
C ALA A 51 15.84 1.21 -4.74
N THR A 52 14.85 0.37 -5.07
CA THR A 52 14.95 -0.61 -6.17
C THR A 52 15.18 0.05 -7.53
N ALA A 53 14.61 1.24 -7.80
CA ALA A 53 14.90 1.97 -9.04
C ALA A 53 16.39 2.39 -9.12
N ARG A 54 16.99 2.81 -8.00
CA ARG A 54 18.41 3.17 -7.94
C ARG A 54 19.31 1.95 -8.05
N ASP A 55 18.98 0.87 -7.36
CA ASP A 55 19.73 -0.38 -7.43
C ASP A 55 19.62 -0.99 -8.84
N GLY A 56 18.44 -0.92 -9.46
CA GLY A 56 18.20 -1.30 -10.85
C GLY A 56 19.04 -0.47 -11.83
N ALA A 57 19.08 0.85 -11.66
CA ALA A 57 19.90 1.74 -12.50
C ALA A 57 21.40 1.43 -12.37
N ARG A 58 21.88 1.18 -11.14
CA ARG A 58 23.27 0.77 -10.88
C ARG A 58 23.59 -0.59 -11.51
N TYR A 59 22.70 -1.56 -11.36
CA TYR A 59 22.89 -2.88 -11.92
C TYR A 59 22.93 -2.81 -13.45
N TYR A 60 22.06 -1.99 -14.05
CA TYR A 60 22.04 -1.78 -15.49
C TYR A 60 23.27 -1.01 -16.00
N SER A 61 23.84 -0.08 -15.21
CA SER A 61 25.03 0.69 -15.62
C SER A 61 26.31 -0.14 -15.70
N VAL A 62 26.37 -1.28 -15.01
CA VAL A 62 27.50 -2.22 -15.01
C VAL A 62 27.47 -3.17 -16.21
N GLY A 63 26.45 -3.10 -17.06
CA GLY A 63 26.38 -3.88 -18.31
C GLY A 63 25.47 -5.10 -18.28
N HIS A 64 24.66 -5.25 -17.23
CA HIS A 64 23.67 -6.32 -17.18
C HIS A 64 22.55 -6.13 -18.21
N SER A 65 21.98 -7.23 -18.68
CA SER A 65 20.88 -7.19 -19.65
C SER A 65 19.59 -6.67 -19.02
N SER A 66 18.71 -6.05 -19.81
CA SER A 66 17.40 -5.58 -19.36
C SER A 66 16.55 -6.67 -18.69
N SER A 67 16.69 -7.93 -19.12
CA SER A 67 16.01 -9.07 -18.50
C SER A 67 16.53 -9.40 -17.10
N GLU A 68 17.85 -9.31 -16.88
CA GLU A 68 18.44 -9.57 -15.57
C GLU A 68 18.07 -8.46 -14.58
N VAL A 69 18.10 -7.20 -15.02
CA VAL A 69 17.67 -6.05 -14.22
C VAL A 69 16.20 -6.20 -13.83
N LYS A 70 15.32 -6.58 -14.77
CA LYS A 70 13.90 -6.81 -14.47
C LYS A 70 13.71 -7.91 -13.43
N SER A 71 14.45 -9.02 -13.54
CA SER A 71 14.39 -10.11 -12.57
C SER A 71 14.83 -9.65 -11.18
N MET A 72 15.93 -8.90 -11.09
CA MET A 72 16.43 -8.36 -9.84
C MET A 72 15.41 -7.40 -9.20
N VAL A 73 14.91 -6.44 -9.97
CA VAL A 73 13.89 -5.47 -9.53
C VAL A 73 12.63 -6.17 -9.02
N SER A 74 12.15 -7.19 -9.73
CA SER A 74 10.97 -7.95 -9.31
C SER A 74 11.18 -8.71 -7.99
N ASN A 75 12.41 -9.14 -7.71
CA ASN A 75 12.76 -9.83 -6.48
C ASN A 75 12.92 -8.85 -5.30
N GLU A 76 13.50 -7.68 -5.53
CA GLU A 76 13.68 -6.63 -4.51
C GLU A 76 12.37 -5.95 -4.10
N LEU A 77 11.39 -5.87 -4.99
CA LEU A 77 10.06 -5.32 -4.69
C LEU A 77 9.28 -6.13 -3.64
N ALA A 78 9.73 -7.33 -3.28
CA ALA A 78 9.31 -8.08 -2.08
C ALA A 78 7.79 -8.12 -1.82
N GLY A 79 7.00 -8.41 -2.85
CA GLY A 79 5.53 -8.49 -2.76
C GLY A 79 4.77 -7.23 -3.18
N ILE A 80 5.48 -6.17 -3.58
CA ILE A 80 4.88 -5.01 -4.25
C ILE A 80 4.65 -5.37 -5.74
N PRO A 81 3.41 -5.24 -6.26
CA PRO A 81 3.12 -5.54 -7.65
C PRO A 81 3.77 -4.52 -8.60
N LEU A 82 4.60 -5.03 -9.51
CA LEU A 82 5.19 -4.27 -10.62
C LEU A 82 4.21 -4.22 -11.79
N LYS A 83 3.77 -3.02 -12.19
CA LYS A 83 2.84 -2.81 -13.32
C LYS A 83 3.60 -2.60 -14.63
N ASP A 84 4.60 -1.71 -14.61
CA ASP A 84 5.44 -1.40 -15.77
C ASP A 84 6.90 -1.27 -15.38
N PHE A 85 7.77 -1.66 -16.31
CA PHE A 85 9.22 -1.59 -16.16
C PHE A 85 9.84 -1.17 -17.49
N LYS A 86 10.57 -0.05 -17.45
CA LYS A 86 11.34 0.43 -18.60
C LYS A 86 12.77 0.71 -18.16
N CYS A 87 13.72 0.34 -19.02
CA CYS A 87 15.11 0.69 -18.85
C CYS A 87 15.69 1.08 -20.20
N GLY A 88 16.65 1.98 -20.18
CA GLY A 88 17.33 2.46 -21.38
C GLY A 88 18.68 3.05 -21.05
N LYS A 89 19.54 3.10 -22.05
CA LYS A 89 20.91 3.58 -21.93
C LYS A 89 21.24 4.44 -23.15
N ASN A 90 21.91 5.55 -22.89
CA ASN A 90 22.60 6.40 -23.85
C ASN A 90 24.11 6.36 -23.55
N ASP A 91 24.93 7.03 -24.37
CA ASP A 91 26.39 7.03 -24.20
C ASP A 91 26.83 7.63 -22.84
N GLU A 92 26.06 8.57 -22.28
CA GLU A 92 26.40 9.28 -21.03
C GLU A 92 25.55 8.87 -19.82
N GLU A 93 24.34 8.36 -20.04
CA GLU A 93 23.36 8.12 -18.97
C GLU A 93 22.60 6.81 -19.13
N VAL A 94 22.26 6.21 -18.00
CA VAL A 94 21.44 5.01 -17.85
C VAL A 94 20.22 5.37 -17.03
N TRP A 95 19.04 4.99 -17.49
CA TRP A 95 17.79 5.27 -16.78
C TRP A 95 16.96 4.01 -16.57
N VAL A 96 16.30 3.96 -15.41
CA VAL A 96 15.34 2.93 -15.03
C VAL A 96 14.08 3.62 -14.52
N GLU A 97 12.94 3.19 -15.05
CA GLU A 97 11.63 3.71 -14.71
C GLU A 97 10.75 2.56 -14.22
N LEU A 98 10.23 2.71 -13.01
CA LEU A 98 9.39 1.73 -12.33
C LEU A 98 8.00 2.30 -12.10
N THR A 99 6.97 1.55 -12.51
CA THR A 99 5.58 1.81 -12.13
C THR A 99 5.11 0.68 -11.24
N VAL A 100 4.83 1.00 -9.98
CA VAL A 100 4.38 0.06 -8.95
C VAL A 100 2.98 0.43 -8.47
N ALA A 101 2.19 -0.58 -8.10
CA ALA A 101 0.90 -0.35 -7.47
C ALA A 101 1.00 -0.53 -5.95
N VAL A 102 0.29 0.31 -5.19
CA VAL A 102 0.22 0.18 -3.73
C VAL A 102 -0.70 -0.99 -3.40
N PRO A 103 -0.28 -1.98 -2.59
CA PRO A 103 -1.16 -3.03 -2.15
C PRO A 103 -2.20 -2.47 -1.18
N VAL A 104 -3.46 -2.41 -1.62
CA VAL A 104 -4.59 -1.98 -0.82
C VAL A 104 -5.39 -3.19 -0.30
N PHE A 105 -6.20 -2.98 0.74
CA PHE A 105 -7.15 -4.02 1.17
C PHE A 105 -8.38 -4.03 0.25
N ASP A 106 -8.69 -5.19 -0.32
CA ASP A 106 -9.96 -5.42 -1.01
C ASP A 106 -11.11 -5.45 0.00
N ILE A 107 -11.96 -4.42 -0.02
CA ILE A 107 -13.17 -4.38 0.79
C ILE A 107 -14.31 -4.92 -0.10
N PRO A 108 -14.96 -6.05 0.23
CA PRO A 108 -15.96 -6.67 -0.65
C PRO A 108 -17.19 -5.79 -0.94
N VAL A 109 -17.37 -4.68 -0.22
CA VAL A 109 -18.45 -3.69 -0.41
C VAL A 109 -18.04 -2.54 -1.35
N LEU A 110 -16.74 -2.28 -1.52
CA LEU A 110 -16.19 -1.18 -2.33
C LEU A 110 -15.13 -1.77 -3.27
N GLN A 111 -15.51 -2.05 -4.51
CA GLN A 111 -14.64 -2.69 -5.50
C GLN A 111 -13.62 -1.70 -6.12
N ASP A 112 -12.40 -2.20 -6.36
CA ASP A 112 -11.26 -1.59 -7.10
C ASP A 112 -10.68 -0.26 -6.56
N PHE A 113 -9.84 -0.35 -5.53
CA PHE A 113 -8.94 0.74 -5.14
C PHE A 113 -7.51 0.52 -5.67
N ASP A 114 -7.35 0.29 -6.97
CA ASP A 114 -6.01 0.16 -7.55
C ASP A 114 -5.38 1.56 -7.64
N VAL A 115 -4.63 1.96 -6.60
CA VAL A 115 -3.94 3.26 -6.56
C VAL A 115 -2.60 3.12 -7.27
N GLU A 116 -2.56 3.56 -8.52
CA GLU A 116 -1.32 3.70 -9.27
C GLU A 116 -0.52 4.89 -8.74
N LEU A 117 0.74 4.64 -8.36
CA LEU A 117 1.67 5.72 -8.08
C LEU A 117 2.25 6.25 -9.38
N GLN A 118 2.60 7.55 -9.39
CA GLN A 118 3.34 8.13 -10.51
C GLN A 118 4.65 7.36 -10.74
N PRO A 119 5.07 7.19 -12.01
CA PRO A 119 6.27 6.44 -12.33
C PRO A 119 7.50 7.04 -11.65
N ILE A 120 8.26 6.19 -10.97
CA ILE A 120 9.52 6.59 -10.33
C ILE A 120 10.61 6.40 -11.38
N LYS A 121 11.08 7.52 -11.93
CA LYS A 121 12.19 7.55 -12.88
C LYS A 121 13.49 7.91 -12.15
N VAL A 122 14.49 7.05 -12.27
CA VAL A 122 15.84 7.28 -11.74
C VAL A 122 16.84 7.22 -12.88
N THR A 123 17.76 8.18 -12.90
CA THR A 123 18.85 8.27 -13.87
C THR A 123 20.20 8.16 -13.14
N MET A 124 21.15 7.43 -13.73
CA MET A 124 22.54 7.28 -13.29
C MET A 124 23.50 7.52 -14.46
N PRO A 125 24.75 7.96 -14.22
CA PRO A 125 25.77 8.06 -15.27
C PRO A 125 26.16 6.68 -15.80
N ASN A 126 26.41 6.58 -17.09
CA ASN A 126 26.85 5.34 -17.75
C ASN A 126 28.30 5.02 -17.36
N THR A 127 28.56 3.82 -16.86
CA THR A 127 29.89 3.37 -16.40
C THR A 127 30.61 2.45 -17.39
N GLU A 128 30.02 2.16 -18.55
CA GLU A 128 30.64 1.29 -19.58
C GLU A 128 31.54 2.04 -20.59
N THR A 129 31.85 3.32 -20.36
CA THR A 129 32.78 4.12 -21.18
C THR A 129 34.11 4.34 -20.49
#